data_AF-A0A9D7DIH4-F1
#
_entry.id   AF-A0A9D7DIH4-F1
#
_cell.length_a   1.000
_cell.length_b   1.000
_cell.length_c   1.000
_cell.angle_alpha   90.00
_cell.angle_beta   90.00
_cell.angle_gamma   90.00
#
_symmetry.space_group_name_H-M   'P 1'
#
loop_
_entity.id
_entity.type
_entity.pdbx_description
1 polymer ?
#
loop_
_entity_poly.entity_id
_entity_poly.type
_entity_poly.pdbx_seq_one_letter_code
_entity_poly.pdbx_strand_id
1 'polypeptide(L)'
;MDLFSNTPGMHMSACVVMMFARIHLLSLIAPREGYEYGMRPTLPRMGITWFVTYASLLILVHHLWLFFVEVHRFDSFFQTFLRALLSAAFTLALCLLTQFLTSRQERGRA
;
A
#
# COMPACT_ATOMS: atom_id res chain seq x y z
N MET A 1 15.42 3.92 3.82
CA MET A 1 15.91 3.52 5.15
C MET A 1 16.32 4.79 5.87
N ASP A 2 15.60 5.15 6.94
CA ASP A 2 15.66 6.46 7.62
C ASP A 2 17.05 6.81 8.16
N LEU A 3 17.87 5.79 8.43
CA LEU A 3 19.25 5.93 8.93
C LEU A 3 20.16 6.70 7.98
N PHE A 4 19.93 6.63 6.67
CA PHE A 4 20.75 7.33 5.67
C PHE A 4 20.15 8.69 5.26
N SER A 5 18.93 8.98 5.70
CA SER A 5 18.14 10.14 5.28
C SER A 5 18.22 11.32 6.26
N ASN A 6 19.01 11.21 7.35
CA ASN A 6 19.05 12.15 8.47
C ASN A 6 17.66 12.52 9.04
N THR A 7 16.67 11.66 8.83
CA THR A 7 15.26 11.88 9.19
C THR A 7 14.72 10.64 9.89
N PRO A 8 15.28 10.30 11.07
CA PRO A 8 14.94 9.08 11.79
C PRO A 8 13.44 9.05 12.09
N GLY A 9 12.77 7.98 11.68
CA GLY A 9 11.38 7.70 12.08
C GLY A 9 10.30 8.17 11.10
N MET A 10 10.64 8.88 10.02
CA MET A 10 9.62 9.29 9.03
C MET A 10 8.96 8.09 8.34
N HIS A 11 9.73 7.16 7.78
CA HIS A 11 9.14 5.97 7.17
C HIS A 11 8.54 5.04 8.24
N MET A 12 9.13 4.98 9.44
CA MET A 12 8.54 4.22 10.54
C MET A 12 7.13 4.71 10.87
N SER A 13 6.94 6.02 10.99
CA SER A 13 5.62 6.63 11.25
C SER A 13 4.62 6.32 10.11
N ALA A 14 5.08 6.40 8.86
CA ALA A 14 4.27 6.07 7.69
C ALA A 14 3.85 4.59 7.66
N CYS A 15 4.71 3.69 8.12
CA CYS A 15 4.38 2.27 8.26
C CYS A 15 3.34 2.02 9.36
N VAL A 16 3.46 2.71 10.50
CA VAL A 16 2.49 2.60 11.61
C VAL A 16 1.11 3.08 11.15
N VAL A 17 1.04 4.24 10.49
CA VAL A 17 -0.23 4.79 9.96
C VAL A 17 -0.84 3.85 8.91
N MET A 18 -0.02 3.32 7.99
CA MET A 18 -0.47 2.33 7.01
C MET A 18 -1.08 1.09 7.68
N MET A 19 -0.41 0.53 8.69
CA MET A 19 -0.89 -0.67 9.39
C MET A 19 -2.12 -0.41 10.26
N PHE A 20 -2.23 0.78 10.85
CA PHE A 20 -3.44 1.20 11.54
C PHE A 20 -4.62 1.32 10.56
N ALA A 21 -4.42 1.97 9.42
CA ALA A 21 -5.43 2.11 8.36
C ALA A 21 -5.85 0.74 7.78
N ARG A 22 -4.93 -0.23 7.70
CA ARG A 22 -5.21 -1.59 7.23
C ARG A 22 -6.36 -2.26 7.96
N ILE A 23 -6.45 -2.09 9.29
CA ILE A 23 -7.50 -2.73 10.09
C ILE A 23 -8.88 -2.22 9.66
N HIS A 24 -9.00 -0.90 9.51
CA HIS A 24 -10.25 -0.27 9.06
C HIS A 24 -10.56 -0.57 7.60
N LEU A 25 -9.55 -0.52 6.73
CA LEU A 25 -9.71 -0.81 5.31
C LEU A 25 -10.24 -2.23 5.11
N LEU A 26 -9.62 -3.25 5.71
CA LEU A 26 -10.08 -4.63 5.58
C LEU A 26 -11.52 -4.82 6.04
N SER A 27 -11.95 -4.13 7.11
CA SER A 27 -13.35 -4.16 7.53
C SER A 27 -14.28 -3.54 6.48
N LEU A 28 -13.87 -2.43 5.85
CA LEU A 28 -14.65 -1.71 4.85
C LEU A 28 -14.80 -2.47 3.52
N ILE A 29 -13.73 -3.16 3.07
CA ILE A 29 -13.71 -3.93 1.81
C ILE A 29 -13.94 -5.43 2.04
N ALA A 30 -14.49 -5.82 3.20
CA ALA A 30 -14.80 -7.19 3.50
C ALA A 30 -15.84 -7.76 2.51
N PRO A 31 -15.62 -8.95 1.94
CA PRO A 31 -16.65 -9.66 1.18
C PRO A 31 -17.90 -9.90 2.04
N ARG A 32 -19.07 -10.07 1.41
CA ARG A 32 -20.33 -10.36 2.11
C ARG A 32 -20.26 -11.61 3.01
N GLU A 33 -19.50 -12.61 2.58
CA GLU A 33 -19.26 -13.87 3.31
C GLU A 33 -18.18 -13.71 4.41
N GLY A 34 -17.57 -12.53 4.54
CA GLY A 34 -16.43 -12.28 5.43
C GLY A 34 -15.11 -12.84 4.90
N TYR A 35 -14.07 -12.84 5.75
CA TYR A 35 -12.80 -13.48 5.48
C TYR A 35 -12.72 -14.83 6.22
N GLU A 36 -12.29 -15.87 5.53
CA GLU A 36 -11.96 -17.13 6.19
C GLU A 36 -10.72 -16.99 7.10
N TYR A 37 -10.67 -17.79 8.17
CA TYR A 37 -9.58 -17.74 9.13
C TYR A 37 -8.24 -18.10 8.44
N GLY A 38 -7.27 -17.18 8.51
CA GLY A 38 -5.96 -17.36 7.86
C GLY A 38 -5.92 -17.01 6.37
N MET A 39 -6.99 -16.45 5.80
CA MET A 39 -7.00 -15.97 4.42
C MET A 39 -6.00 -14.82 4.24
N ARG A 40 -5.02 -15.02 3.36
CA ARG A 40 -4.03 -13.99 3.02
C ARG A 40 -4.57 -13.14 1.86
N PRO A 41 -4.40 -11.81 1.90
CA PRO A 41 -4.80 -10.91 0.81
C PRO A 41 -3.84 -11.02 -0.37
N THR A 42 -3.99 -12.10 -1.16
CA THR A 42 -3.18 -12.37 -2.35
C THR A 42 -4.04 -12.36 -3.61
N LEU A 43 -3.43 -12.00 -4.74
CA LEU A 43 -4.08 -11.89 -6.05
C LEU A 43 -4.86 -13.15 -6.47
N PRO A 44 -4.33 -14.39 -6.30
CA PRO A 44 -5.04 -15.60 -6.72
C PRO A 44 -6.28 -15.93 -5.88
N ARG A 45 -6.32 -15.48 -4.61
CA ARG A 45 -7.39 -15.85 -3.67
C ARG A 45 -8.54 -14.84 -3.63
N MET A 46 -8.24 -13.54 -3.76
CA MET A 46 -9.24 -12.47 -3.64
C MET A 46 -9.63 -11.84 -4.98
N GLY A 47 -8.89 -12.14 -6.05
CA GLY A 47 -9.10 -11.56 -7.37
C GLY A 47 -8.41 -10.20 -7.54
N ILE A 48 -8.21 -9.83 -8.80
CA ILE A 48 -7.43 -8.64 -9.18
C ILE A 48 -8.08 -7.33 -8.72
N THR A 49 -9.40 -7.19 -8.85
CA THR A 49 -10.11 -5.95 -8.49
C THR A 49 -9.99 -5.68 -7.00
N TRP A 50 -10.25 -6.68 -6.15
CA TRP A 50 -10.13 -6.55 -4.70
C TRP A 50 -8.69 -6.19 -4.30
N PHE A 51 -7.70 -6.90 -4.89
CA PHE A 51 -6.29 -6.68 -4.58
C PHE A 51 -5.82 -5.28 -4.99
N VAL A 52 -6.18 -4.82 -6.19
CA VAL A 52 -5.83 -3.48 -6.68
C VAL A 52 -6.44 -2.40 -5.78
N THR A 53 -7.72 -2.53 -5.40
CA THR A 53 -8.36 -1.58 -4.48
C THR A 53 -7.68 -1.58 -3.11
N TYR A 54 -7.43 -2.74 -2.52
CA TYR A 54 -6.75 -2.86 -1.23
C TYR A 54 -5.33 -2.29 -1.25
N ALA A 55 -4.51 -2.69 -2.23
CA ALA A 55 -3.13 -2.26 -2.34
C ALA A 55 -3.01 -0.77 -2.68
N SER A 56 -3.83 -0.26 -3.60
CA SER A 56 -3.81 1.16 -3.96
C SER A 56 -4.13 2.06 -2.77
N LEU A 57 -5.14 1.72 -1.97
CA LEU A 57 -5.50 2.49 -0.78
C LEU A 57 -4.38 2.52 0.26
N LEU A 58 -3.76 1.38 0.56
CA LEU A 58 -2.65 1.32 1.54
C LEU A 58 -1.41 2.06 1.06
N ILE A 59 -1.03 1.87 -0.20
CA ILE A 59 0.13 2.55 -0.80
C ILE A 59 -0.09 4.06 -0.81
N LEU A 60 -1.31 4.50 -1.13
CA LEU A 60 -1.67 5.91 -1.14
C LEU A 60 -1.60 6.52 0.26
N VAL A 61 -2.17 5.86 1.28
CA VAL A 61 -2.09 6.31 2.68
C VAL A 61 -0.63 6.47 3.13
N HIS A 62 0.23 5.52 2.78
CA HIS A 62 1.64 5.59 3.14
C HIS A 62 2.39 6.74 2.46
N HIS A 63 2.25 6.90 1.15
CA HIS A 63 2.96 7.95 0.41
C HIS A 63 2.42 9.34 0.76
N LEU A 64 1.10 9.48 0.97
CA LEU A 64 0.53 10.73 1.47
C LEU A 64 1.17 11.07 2.82
N TRP A 65 1.10 10.18 3.81
CA TRP A 65 1.70 10.45 5.12
C TRP A 65 3.18 10.79 5.02
N LEU A 66 3.95 9.99 4.28
CA LEU A 66 5.40 10.18 4.13
C LEU A 66 5.73 11.57 3.57
N PHE A 67 5.16 11.96 2.45
CA PHE A 67 5.50 13.23 1.79
C PHE A 67 4.92 14.45 2.53
N PHE A 68 3.77 14.31 3.19
CA PHE A 68 3.22 15.40 4.01
C PHE A 68 4.08 15.65 5.25
N VAL A 69 4.59 14.60 5.90
CA VAL A 69 5.52 14.75 7.02
C VAL A 69 6.88 15.27 6.54
N GLU A 70 7.38 14.84 5.38
CA GLU A 70 8.68 15.27 4.83
C GLU A 70 8.75 16.79 4.54
N VAL A 71 7.70 17.36 3.95
CA VAL A 71 7.75 18.75 3.45
C VAL A 71 7.59 19.78 4.58
N HIS A 72 6.98 19.41 5.72
CA HIS A 72 6.70 20.27 6.88
C HIS A 72 6.04 21.64 6.57
N ARG A 73 5.56 21.86 5.33
CA ARG A 73 4.97 23.11 4.82
C ARG A 73 3.79 22.79 3.90
N PHE A 74 2.73 23.59 3.99
CA PHE A 74 1.51 23.43 3.18
C PHE A 74 1.48 24.29 1.91
N ASP A 75 2.49 25.14 1.72
CA ASP A 75 2.61 26.07 0.59
C ASP A 75 2.65 25.36 -0.78
N SER A 76 3.15 24.13 -0.80
CA SER A 76 3.29 23.30 -2.01
C SER A 76 2.32 22.11 -2.02
N PHE A 77 1.13 22.25 -1.43
CA PHE A 77 0.17 21.14 -1.26
C PHE A 77 -0.06 20.31 -2.53
N PHE A 78 -0.37 20.95 -3.65
CA PHE A 78 -0.68 20.25 -4.91
C PHE A 78 0.54 19.53 -5.50
N GLN A 79 1.73 20.12 -5.37
CA GLN A 79 2.98 19.50 -5.83
C GLN A 79 3.30 18.25 -4.99
N THR A 80 3.19 18.35 -3.66
CA THR A 80 3.39 17.23 -2.74
C THR A 80 2.36 16.12 -2.99
N PHE A 81 1.10 16.48 -3.21
CA PHE A 81 0.03 15.54 -3.52
C PHE A 81 0.28 14.81 -4.85
N LEU A 82 0.69 15.52 -5.91
CA LEU A 82 0.99 14.90 -7.20
C LEU A 82 2.23 14.00 -7.11
N ARG A 83 3.27 14.41 -6.37
CA ARG A 83 4.44 13.58 -6.04
C ARG A 83 4.00 12.29 -5.34
N ALA A 84 3.14 12.39 -4.33
CA ALA A 84 2.60 11.25 -3.61
C ALA A 84 1.82 10.30 -4.53
N LEU A 85 0.95 10.84 -5.39
CA LEU A 85 0.12 10.06 -6.31
C LEU A 85 0.97 9.32 -7.35
N LEU A 86 1.97 9.99 -7.94
CA LEU A 86 2.86 9.38 -8.94
C LEU A 86 3.74 8.29 -8.31
N SER A 87 4.29 8.53 -7.12
CA SER A 87 5.05 7.52 -6.39
C SER A 87 4.16 6.32 -6.02
N ALA A 88 2.93 6.57 -5.56
CA ALA A 88 1.98 5.51 -5.24
C ALA A 88 1.63 4.67 -6.47
N ALA A 89 1.39 5.31 -7.63
CA ALA A 89 1.11 4.61 -8.89
C ALA A 89 2.30 3.73 -9.33
N PHE A 90 3.52 4.25 -9.21
CA PHE A 90 4.74 3.48 -9.51
C PHE A 90 4.91 2.28 -8.57
N THR A 91 4.74 2.47 -7.27
CA THR A 91 4.79 1.36 -6.29
C THR A 91 3.70 0.33 -6.56
N LEU A 92 2.48 0.75 -6.88
CA LEU A 92 1.39 -0.16 -7.23
C LEU A 92 1.73 -1.01 -8.46
N ALA A 93 2.31 -0.40 -9.50
CA ALA A 93 2.77 -1.12 -10.68
C ALA A 93 3.83 -2.19 -10.34
N LEU A 94 4.79 -1.86 -9.47
CA LEU A 94 5.79 -2.83 -8.98
C LEU A 94 5.14 -3.94 -8.14
N CYS A 95 4.18 -3.62 -7.27
CA CYS A 95 3.44 -4.61 -6.50
C CYS A 95 2.67 -5.57 -7.41
N LEU A 96 2.01 -5.06 -8.46
CA LEU A 96 1.33 -5.91 -9.43
C LEU A 96 2.33 -6.78 -10.19
N LEU A 97 3.44 -6.22 -10.67
CA LEU A 97 4.48 -6.97 -11.36
C LEU A 97 5.00 -8.12 -10.51
N THR A 98 5.31 -7.88 -9.23
CA THR A 98 5.78 -8.93 -8.31
C THR A 98 4.71 -9.99 -8.07
N GLN A 99 3.44 -9.60 -7.90
CA GLN A 99 2.34 -10.56 -7.81
C GLN A 99 2.19 -11.41 -9.07
N PHE A 100 2.32 -10.83 -10.27
CA PHE A 100 2.25 -11.58 -11.53
C PHE A 100 3.42 -12.57 -11.68
N LEU A 101 4.63 -12.15 -11.33
CA LEU A 101 5.81 -13.01 -11.36
C LEU A 101 5.70 -14.18 -10.36
N THR A 102 5.23 -13.93 -9.13
CA THR A 102 5.12 -14.95 -8.09
C THR A 102 3.89 -15.84 -8.25
N SER A 103 2.73 -15.29 -8.67
CA SER A 103 1.50 -16.09 -8.88
C SER A 103 1.63 -17.11 -10.01
N ARG A 104 2.45 -16.82 -11.04
CA ARG A 104 2.80 -17.81 -12.07
C ARG A 104 3.51 -19.04 -11.49
N GLN A 105 4.25 -18.86 -10.40
CA GLN A 105 5.01 -19.93 -9.76
C GLN A 105 4.14 -20.88 -8.92
N GLU A 106 3.05 -20.39 -8.32
CA GLU A 106 2.10 -21.26 -7.59
C GLU A 106 1.33 -22.19 -8.54
N ARG A 107 1.05 -21.74 -9.77
CA ARG A 107 0.38 -22.56 -10.79
C ARG A 107 1.23 -23.68 -11.38
N GLY A 108 2.56 -23.65 -11.18
CA GLY A 108 3.49 -24.71 -11.58
C GLY A 108 3.86 -25.68 -10.47
N ARG A 109 3.33 -25.50 -9.26
CA ARG A 109 3.57 -26.35 -8.08
C ARG A 109 2.31 -27.09 -7.58
N ALA A 110 1.19 -26.91 -8.27
CA ALA A 110 -0.06 -27.66 -8.10
C ALA A 110 -0.18 -28.67 -9.25
#